data_AF-A0A8T0I132-F1
#
_entry.id   AF-A0A8T0I132-F1
#
_cell.length_a   1.000
_cell.length_b   1.000
_cell.length_c   1.000
_cell.angle_alpha   90.00
_cell.angle_beta   90.00
_cell.angle_gamma   90.00
#
_symmetry.space_group_name_H-M   'P 1'
#
loop_
_entity.id
_entity.type
_entity.pdbx_description
1 polymer ?
#
loop_
_entity_poly.entity_id
_entity_poly.type
_entity_poly.pdbx_seq_one_letter_code
_entity_poly.pdbx_strand_id
1 'polypeptide(L)'
;MIFGGFPAQVRYMSSDLSALPDIKDGGILKALHALLGANWTKVEPSVRDAVEASLKISSDDVVGKEALTDAWRAAEAVEKFGGNMLQELLLEITDLSGGTGEDVKPIPDSTYNAVEAAYKKYIAYLDSFEEDEAYLKKKVENELGGLFLQIKQRLAGMDPKWSKITLLGTSGLSGSYIERRALV
;
A
#
# COMPACT_ATOMS: atom_id res chain seq x y z
N MET A 1 20.80 -26.28 40.38
CA MET A 1 19.89 -25.19 39.97
C MET A 1 20.74 -24.02 39.49
N ILE A 2 21.12 -23.96 38.21
CA ILE A 2 21.47 -22.74 37.46
C ILE A 2 21.16 -23.09 35.99
N PHE A 3 20.08 -22.52 35.44
CA PHE A 3 19.78 -22.59 34.01
C PHE A 3 20.68 -21.59 33.29
N GLY A 4 21.50 -22.09 32.36
CA GLY A 4 22.29 -21.25 31.44
C GLY A 4 21.34 -20.50 30.49
N GLY A 5 21.41 -19.18 30.53
CA GLY A 5 20.66 -18.31 29.63
C GLY A 5 21.08 -18.52 28.18
N PHE A 6 20.11 -18.77 27.31
CA PHE A 6 20.29 -18.73 25.87
C PHE A 6 20.65 -17.29 25.44
N PRO A 7 21.68 -17.08 24.61
CA PRO A 7 21.96 -15.77 24.06
C PRO A 7 20.78 -15.32 23.19
N ALA A 8 20.36 -14.07 23.37
CA ALA A 8 19.33 -13.43 22.56
C ALA A 8 19.74 -13.50 21.09
N GLN A 9 19.09 -14.38 20.34
CA GLN A 9 19.28 -14.51 18.91
C GLN A 9 18.76 -13.22 18.26
N VAL A 10 19.68 -12.33 17.89
CA VAL A 10 19.39 -11.18 17.05
C VAL A 10 18.79 -11.73 15.76
N ARG A 11 17.51 -11.44 15.51
CA ARG A 11 16.81 -11.88 14.29
C ARG A 11 17.45 -11.17 13.10
N TYR A 12 18.29 -11.88 12.36
CA TYR A 12 18.94 -11.44 11.12
C TYR A 12 17.99 -11.53 9.90
N MET A 13 16.76 -11.02 10.01
CA MET A 13 15.85 -10.90 8.86
C MET A 13 15.08 -9.59 8.89
N SER A 14 15.76 -8.51 8.53
CA SER A 14 15.12 -7.26 8.08
C SER A 14 16.14 -6.39 7.33
N SER A 15 16.74 -6.94 6.28
CA SER A 15 17.62 -6.17 5.38
C SER A 15 16.87 -5.50 4.23
N ASP A 16 15.55 -5.70 4.11
CA ASP A 16 14.68 -4.98 3.16
C ASP A 16 14.00 -3.74 3.80
N LEU A 17 14.70 -3.11 4.74
CA LEU A 17 14.33 -1.81 5.28
C LEU A 17 14.85 -0.76 4.31
N SER A 18 14.00 -0.34 3.37
CA SER A 18 14.16 0.95 2.71
C SER A 18 14.38 1.99 3.81
N ALA A 19 15.60 2.50 3.93
CA ALA A 19 15.93 3.47 4.96
C ALA A 19 15.04 4.69 4.77
N LEU A 20 14.38 5.13 5.84
CA LEU A 20 13.74 6.43 5.80
C LEU A 20 14.81 7.50 5.60
N PRO A 21 14.49 8.61 4.93
CA PRO A 21 15.40 9.74 4.84
C PRO A 21 15.77 10.25 6.25
N ASP A 22 16.96 10.85 6.37
CA ASP A 22 17.44 11.39 7.65
C ASP A 22 16.69 12.69 7.99
N ILE A 23 15.64 12.58 8.81
CA ILE A 23 14.77 13.70 9.22
C ILE A 23 15.18 14.19 10.61
N LYS A 24 15.48 15.49 10.70
CA LYS A 24 15.94 16.17 11.92
C LYS A 24 14.78 16.78 12.69
N ASP A 25 13.74 17.23 12.00
CA ASP A 25 12.57 17.82 12.64
C ASP A 25 11.66 16.72 13.22
N GLY A 26 11.57 16.68 14.55
CA GLY A 26 10.76 15.68 15.26
C GLY A 26 9.26 15.77 14.98
N GLY A 27 8.74 16.94 14.61
CA GLY A 27 7.35 17.13 14.21
C GLY A 27 7.07 16.52 12.84
N ILE A 28 7.93 16.81 11.87
CA ILE A 28 7.86 16.24 10.52
C ILE A 28 8.01 14.72 10.57
N LEU A 29 9.00 14.21 11.32
CA LEU A 29 9.21 12.77 11.47
C LEU A 29 7.99 12.07 12.07
N LYS A 30 7.37 12.67 13.10
CA LYS A 30 6.15 12.14 13.73
C LYS A 30 4.99 12.11 12.74
N ALA A 31 4.81 13.17 11.94
CA ALA A 31 3.76 13.23 10.93
C ALA A 31 4.00 12.19 9.81
N LEU A 32 5.23 12.03 9.36
CA LEU A 32 5.59 11.02 8.36
C LEU A 32 5.32 9.61 8.87
N HIS A 33 5.71 9.30 10.11
CA HIS A 33 5.42 8.00 10.72
C HIS A 33 3.92 7.75 10.87
N ALA A 34 3.15 8.75 11.30
CA ALA A 34 1.70 8.65 11.38
C ALA A 34 1.08 8.36 10.01
N LEU A 35 1.55 9.04 8.96
CA LEU A 35 1.09 8.83 7.60
C LEU A 35 1.46 7.44 7.06
N LEU A 36 2.72 7.00 7.21
CA LEU A 36 3.17 5.67 6.75
C LEU A 36 2.49 4.52 7.50
N GLY A 37 2.05 4.77 8.74
CA GLY A 37 1.27 3.85 9.56
C GLY A 37 -0.23 3.82 9.24
N ALA A 38 -0.74 4.84 8.55
CA ALA A 38 -2.15 4.91 8.18
C ALA A 38 -2.49 3.98 7.00
N ASN A 39 -3.78 3.71 6.84
CA ASN A 39 -4.32 3.09 5.63
C ASN A 39 -4.44 4.17 4.54
N TRP A 40 -3.78 4.00 3.40
CA TRP A 40 -3.79 5.01 2.34
C TRP A 40 -4.98 4.86 1.40
N THR A 41 -5.67 3.72 1.42
CA THR A 41 -6.96 3.58 0.70
C THR A 41 -8.07 4.43 1.33
N LYS A 42 -7.91 4.84 2.59
CA LYS A 42 -8.80 5.80 3.25
C LYS A 42 -8.05 6.44 4.42
N VAL A 43 -7.51 7.63 4.18
CA VAL A 43 -6.70 8.31 5.20
C VAL A 43 -7.62 8.92 6.25
N GLU A 44 -7.37 8.65 7.52
CA GLU A 44 -8.15 9.23 8.61
C GLU A 44 -7.98 10.76 8.69
N PRO A 45 -9.06 11.52 8.98
CA PRO A 45 -8.98 12.97 9.11
C PRO A 45 -7.92 13.44 10.12
N SER A 46 -7.75 12.71 11.22
CA SER A 46 -6.75 12.99 12.25
C SER A 46 -5.31 12.98 11.71
N VAL A 47 -5.00 12.04 10.81
CA VAL A 47 -3.68 11.92 10.17
C VAL A 47 -3.51 13.00 9.10
N ARG A 48 -4.55 13.25 8.30
CA ARG A 48 -4.56 14.32 7.29
C ARG A 48 -4.28 15.68 7.93
N ASP A 49 -5.02 16.02 8.98
CA ASP A 49 -4.88 17.30 9.69
C ASP A 49 -3.47 17.45 10.28
N ALA A 50 -2.90 16.38 10.83
CA ALA A 50 -1.54 16.38 11.38
C ALA A 50 -0.47 16.59 10.31
N VAL A 51 -0.61 15.95 9.15
CA VAL A 51 0.30 16.11 8.00
C VAL A 51 0.22 17.51 7.44
N GLU A 52 -1.00 18.01 7.18
CA GLU A 52 -1.20 19.37 6.67
C GLU A 52 -0.70 20.45 7.63
N ALA A 53 -0.91 20.28 8.94
CA ALA A 53 -0.36 21.18 9.94
C ALA A 53 1.17 21.19 9.93
N SER A 54 1.78 20.01 9.81
CA SER A 54 3.25 19.87 9.78
C SER A 54 3.87 20.47 8.51
N LEU A 55 3.18 20.37 7.37
CA LEU A 55 3.62 20.99 6.11
C LEU A 55 3.53 22.52 6.13
N LYS A 56 2.58 23.10 6.87
CA LYS A 56 2.39 24.56 7.00
C LYS A 56 3.44 25.23 7.89
N ILE A 57 4.03 24.51 8.84
CA ILE A 57 5.04 25.05 9.76
C ILE A 57 6.36 25.28 9.01
N SER A 58 7.01 26.44 9.19
CA SER A 58 8.36 26.68 8.68
C SER A 58 9.37 25.79 9.43
N SER A 59 10.15 24.99 8.69
CA SER A 59 11.23 24.15 9.24
C SER A 59 12.43 24.28 8.32
N ASP A 60 13.63 24.28 8.91
CA ASP A 60 14.91 24.28 8.19
C ASP A 60 15.26 22.89 7.64
N ASP A 61 14.49 21.86 8.02
CA ASP A 61 14.62 20.50 7.52
C ASP A 61 13.92 20.34 6.16
N VAL A 62 14.60 20.79 5.11
CA VAL A 62 14.12 20.71 3.72
C VAL A 62 13.88 19.26 3.30
N VAL A 63 14.80 18.36 3.63
CA VAL A 63 14.72 16.92 3.29
C VAL A 63 13.50 16.29 3.94
N GLY A 64 13.26 16.57 5.23
CA GLY A 64 12.08 16.07 5.91
C GLY A 64 10.78 16.60 5.32
N LYS A 65 10.73 17.88 4.93
CA LYS A 65 9.55 18.46 4.29
C LYS A 65 9.26 17.86 2.92
N GLU A 66 10.29 17.65 2.11
CA GLU A 66 10.17 16.99 0.80
C GLU A 66 9.65 15.56 1.00
N ALA A 67 10.29 14.78 1.86
CA ALA A 67 9.87 13.41 2.17
C ALA A 67 8.40 13.32 2.66
N LEU A 68 7.95 14.25 3.51
CA LEU A 68 6.56 14.30 3.96
C LEU A 68 5.61 14.72 2.84
N THR A 69 6.02 15.66 1.99
CA THR A 69 5.22 16.14 0.85
C THR A 69 5.01 15.03 -0.17
N ASP A 70 6.05 14.30 -0.52
CA ASP A 70 5.97 13.22 -1.51
C ASP A 70 5.22 12.01 -0.95
N ALA A 71 5.42 11.69 0.33
CA ALA A 71 4.57 10.72 1.03
C ALA A 71 3.09 11.12 1.01
N TRP A 72 2.78 12.40 1.24
CA TRP A 72 1.41 12.90 1.22
C TRP A 72 0.79 12.80 -0.17
N ARG A 73 1.52 13.22 -1.21
CA ARG A 73 1.09 13.08 -2.61
C ARG A 73 0.83 11.62 -2.98
N ALA A 74 1.72 10.71 -2.56
CA ALA A 74 1.55 9.29 -2.79
C ALA A 74 0.32 8.73 -2.08
N ALA A 75 0.07 9.13 -0.83
CA ALA A 75 -1.12 8.74 -0.08
C ALA A 75 -2.40 9.25 -0.75
N GLU A 76 -2.45 10.50 -1.21
CA GLU A 76 -3.61 11.04 -1.93
C GLU A 76 -3.86 10.32 -3.27
N ALA A 77 -2.78 9.97 -3.98
CA ALA A 77 -2.88 9.18 -5.21
C ALA A 77 -3.45 7.79 -4.94
N VAL A 78 -2.99 7.12 -3.88
CA VAL A 78 -3.51 5.81 -3.45
C VAL A 78 -4.95 5.89 -2.97
N GLU A 79 -5.35 6.95 -2.26
CA GLU A 79 -6.74 7.15 -1.83
C GLU A 79 -7.67 7.33 -3.04
N LYS A 80 -7.30 8.19 -4.00
CA LYS A 80 -8.11 8.42 -5.20
C LYS A 80 -8.18 7.19 -6.11
N PHE A 81 -7.04 6.55 -6.35
CA PHE A 81 -6.96 5.42 -7.27
C PHE A 81 -7.43 4.12 -6.61
N GLY A 82 -6.87 3.76 -5.47
CA GLY A 82 -7.20 2.55 -4.73
C GLY A 82 -8.50 2.66 -3.97
N GLY A 83 -8.60 3.67 -3.09
CA GLY A 83 -9.74 3.88 -2.19
C GLY A 83 -11.07 4.11 -2.90
N ASN A 84 -11.06 4.83 -4.02
CA ASN A 84 -12.29 5.12 -4.78
C ASN A 84 -12.39 4.20 -6.00
N MET A 85 -11.52 4.41 -7.00
CA MET A 85 -11.69 3.78 -8.32
C MET A 85 -11.56 2.24 -8.28
N LEU A 86 -10.54 1.69 -7.61
CA LEU A 86 -10.37 0.23 -7.52
C LEU A 86 -11.42 -0.43 -6.62
N GLN A 87 -11.88 0.25 -5.55
CA GLN A 87 -12.95 -0.27 -4.71
C GLN A 87 -14.29 -0.31 -5.46
N GLU A 88 -14.62 0.73 -6.23
CA GLU A 88 -15.79 0.73 -7.12
C GLU A 88 -15.74 -0.41 -8.13
N LEU A 89 -14.58 -0.61 -8.77
CA LEU A 89 -14.37 -1.71 -9.72
C LEU A 89 -14.50 -3.08 -9.03
N LEU A 90 -13.99 -3.23 -7.81
CA LEU A 90 -14.12 -4.46 -7.02
C LEU A 90 -15.59 -4.72 -6.64
N LEU A 91 -16.35 -3.68 -6.30
CA LEU A 91 -17.78 -3.79 -6.00
C LEU A 91 -18.57 -4.24 -7.24
N GLU A 92 -18.32 -3.61 -8.40
CA GLU A 92 -18.95 -4.01 -9.67
C GLU A 92 -18.66 -5.49 -10.01
N ILE A 93 -17.41 -5.93 -9.87
CA ILE A 93 -17.02 -7.32 -10.08
C ILE A 93 -17.71 -8.25 -9.07
N THR A 94 -17.84 -7.82 -7.82
CA THR A 94 -18.50 -8.62 -6.77
C THR A 94 -20.00 -8.77 -7.06
N ASP A 95 -20.67 -7.70 -7.51
CA ASP A 95 -22.08 -7.72 -7.89
C ASP A 95 -22.32 -8.65 -9.10
N LEU A 96 -21.40 -8.66 -10.07
CA LEU A 96 -21.44 -9.58 -11.21
C LEU A 96 -21.21 -11.04 -10.81
N SER A 97 -20.48 -11.29 -9.72
CA SER A 97 -20.21 -12.63 -9.20
C SER A 97 -21.39 -13.28 -8.50
N GLY A 98 -22.32 -12.47 -7.98
CA GLY A 98 -23.36 -12.91 -7.05
C GLY A 98 -22.78 -13.32 -5.69
N GLY A 99 -23.44 -12.96 -4.59
CA GLY A 99 -22.93 -13.21 -3.22
C GLY A 99 -22.72 -14.69 -2.87
N THR A 100 -23.37 -15.62 -3.59
CA THR A 100 -23.37 -17.07 -3.33
C THR A 100 -22.90 -17.91 -4.53
N GLY A 101 -22.50 -17.29 -5.65
CA GLY A 101 -22.08 -18.01 -6.87
C GLY A 101 -23.22 -18.71 -7.63
N GLU A 102 -24.48 -18.44 -7.29
CA GLU A 102 -25.65 -19.08 -7.89
C GLU A 102 -26.09 -18.46 -9.23
N ASP A 103 -25.55 -17.30 -9.60
CA ASP A 103 -25.88 -16.61 -10.86
C ASP A 103 -24.67 -15.83 -11.40
N VAL A 104 -23.56 -16.53 -11.60
CA VAL A 104 -22.30 -15.94 -12.11
C VAL A 104 -22.50 -15.50 -13.56
N LYS A 105 -22.70 -14.19 -13.76
CA LYS A 105 -22.78 -13.63 -15.11
C LYS A 105 -21.37 -13.55 -15.69
N PRO A 106 -21.20 -13.74 -17.02
CA PRO A 106 -19.93 -13.47 -17.67
C PRO A 106 -19.54 -12.02 -17.41
N ILE A 107 -18.31 -11.79 -16.95
CA ILE A 107 -17.81 -10.42 -16.80
C ILE A 107 -17.75 -9.75 -18.19
N PRO A 108 -18.30 -8.53 -18.34
CA PRO A 108 -18.19 -7.77 -19.58
C PRO A 108 -16.72 -7.49 -19.95
N ASP A 109 -16.40 -7.52 -21.25
CA ASP A 109 -15.06 -7.18 -21.73
C ASP A 109 -14.66 -5.73 -21.37
N SER A 110 -15.63 -4.83 -21.17
CA SER A 110 -15.38 -3.47 -20.65
C SER A 110 -14.75 -3.49 -19.26
N THR A 111 -15.25 -4.33 -18.36
CA THR A 111 -14.73 -4.48 -16.99
C THR A 111 -13.33 -5.12 -17.02
N TYR A 112 -13.07 -6.06 -17.92
CA TYR A 112 -11.73 -6.60 -18.15
C TYR A 112 -10.72 -5.51 -18.54
N ASN A 113 -11.06 -4.76 -19.59
CA ASN A 113 -10.20 -3.72 -20.13
C ASN A 113 -9.94 -2.63 -19.07
N ALA A 114 -10.93 -2.35 -18.21
CA ALA A 114 -10.77 -1.45 -17.07
C ALA A 114 -9.76 -2.00 -16.05
N VAL A 115 -9.86 -3.27 -15.64
CA VAL A 115 -8.90 -3.91 -14.74
C VAL A 115 -7.50 -3.93 -15.34
N GLU A 116 -7.37 -4.28 -16.62
CA GLU A 116 -6.07 -4.33 -17.30
C GLU A 116 -5.45 -2.92 -17.41
N ALA A 117 -6.24 -1.91 -17.77
CA ALA A 117 -5.79 -0.53 -17.82
C ALA A 117 -5.39 0.00 -16.43
N ALA A 118 -6.14 -0.36 -15.38
CA ALA A 118 -5.81 -0.02 -14.01
C ALA A 118 -4.50 -0.69 -13.57
N TYR A 119 -4.31 -1.97 -13.89
CA TYR A 119 -3.06 -2.68 -13.58
C TYR A 119 -1.86 -2.08 -14.30
N LYS A 120 -1.99 -1.73 -15.59
CA LYS A 120 -0.95 -1.03 -16.35
C LYS A 120 -0.57 0.32 -15.72
N LYS A 121 -1.57 1.10 -15.27
CA LYS A 121 -1.32 2.35 -14.54
C LYS A 121 -0.62 2.13 -13.20
N TYR A 122 -0.98 1.08 -12.48
CA TYR A 122 -0.34 0.71 -11.23
C TYR A 122 1.13 0.35 -11.41
N ILE A 123 1.45 -0.50 -12.39
CA ILE A 123 2.85 -0.84 -12.72
C ILE A 123 3.63 0.41 -13.11
N ALA A 124 3.08 1.24 -14.02
CA ALA A 124 3.73 2.49 -14.43
C ALA A 124 3.98 3.46 -13.26
N TYR A 125 3.08 3.48 -12.27
CA TYR A 125 3.26 4.29 -11.06
C TYR A 125 4.30 3.69 -10.11
N LEU A 126 4.38 2.37 -9.96
CA LEU A 126 5.46 1.75 -9.19
C LEU A 126 6.83 1.93 -9.85
N ASP A 127 6.88 1.98 -11.17
CA ASP A 127 8.11 2.19 -11.94
C ASP A 127 8.56 3.65 -11.96
N SER A 128 7.70 4.60 -11.54
CA SER A 128 8.09 6.02 -11.46
C SER A 128 8.83 6.40 -10.19
N PHE A 129 8.87 5.53 -9.18
CA PHE A 129 9.61 5.77 -7.93
C PHE A 129 11.10 5.51 -8.11
N GLU A 130 11.92 6.41 -7.57
CA GLU A 130 13.39 6.29 -7.56
C GLU A 130 13.90 5.39 -6.42
N GLU A 131 15.21 5.12 -6.37
CA GLU A 131 15.81 4.22 -5.37
C GLU A 131 15.73 4.78 -3.93
N ASP A 132 15.81 6.09 -3.77
CA ASP A 132 15.67 6.81 -2.50
C ASP A 132 14.21 6.86 -2.00
N GLU A 133 13.24 6.68 -2.90
CA GLU A 133 11.82 6.55 -2.60
C GLU A 133 11.35 5.11 -2.41
N ALA A 134 12.27 4.14 -2.28
CA ALA A 134 11.93 2.73 -2.15
C ALA A 134 10.93 2.44 -1.01
N TYR A 135 10.94 3.26 0.06
CA TYR A 135 9.97 3.15 1.16
C TYR A 135 8.55 3.52 0.74
N LEU A 136 8.39 4.55 -0.11
CA LEU A 136 7.12 4.96 -0.69
C LEU A 136 6.63 3.93 -1.69
N LYS A 137 7.50 3.49 -2.61
CA LYS A 137 7.19 2.43 -3.58
C LYS A 137 6.62 1.20 -2.88
N LYS A 138 7.30 0.75 -1.81
CA LYS A 138 6.88 -0.42 -1.01
C LYS A 138 5.56 -0.19 -0.28
N LYS A 139 5.30 1.02 0.21
CA LYS A 139 4.02 1.37 0.83
C LYS A 139 2.88 1.35 -0.19
N VAL A 140 3.07 1.96 -1.35
CA VAL A 140 2.10 1.97 -2.46
C VAL A 140 1.82 0.54 -2.94
N GLU A 141 2.86 -0.26 -3.14
CA GLU A 141 2.75 -1.67 -3.54
C GLU A 141 1.91 -2.48 -2.55
N ASN A 142 2.12 -2.28 -1.24
CA ASN A 142 1.32 -2.99 -0.22
C ASN A 142 -0.17 -2.58 -0.25
N GLU A 143 -0.46 -1.28 -0.34
CA GLU A 143 -1.83 -0.75 -0.29
C GLU A 143 -2.62 -1.14 -1.56
N LEU A 144 -2.05 -0.89 -2.74
CA LEU A 144 -2.71 -1.17 -4.01
C LEU A 144 -2.63 -2.65 -4.40
N GLY A 145 -1.51 -3.33 -4.11
CA GLY A 145 -1.34 -4.75 -4.40
C GLY A 145 -2.35 -5.63 -3.65
N GLY A 146 -2.71 -5.26 -2.42
CA GLY A 146 -3.79 -5.92 -1.67
C GLY A 146 -5.16 -5.80 -2.34
N LEU A 147 -5.49 -4.64 -2.92
CA LEU A 147 -6.73 -4.45 -3.67
C LEU A 147 -6.73 -5.22 -4.99
N PHE A 148 -5.64 -5.19 -5.73
CA PHE A 148 -5.50 -5.98 -6.96
C PHE A 148 -5.63 -7.48 -6.70
N LEU A 149 -5.09 -7.98 -5.59
CA LEU A 149 -5.23 -9.38 -5.19
C LEU A 149 -6.70 -9.76 -5.00
N GLN A 150 -7.48 -8.91 -4.31
CA GLN A 150 -8.92 -9.13 -4.14
C GLN A 150 -9.65 -9.15 -5.48
N ILE A 151 -9.34 -8.20 -6.37
CA ILE A 151 -9.90 -8.16 -7.73
C ILE A 151 -9.59 -9.47 -8.47
N LYS A 152 -8.33 -9.93 -8.47
CA LYS A 152 -7.94 -11.19 -9.12
C LYS A 152 -8.67 -12.40 -8.56
N GLN A 153 -8.82 -12.48 -7.24
CA GLN A 153 -9.52 -13.61 -6.60
C GLN A 153 -10.97 -13.71 -7.07
N ARG A 154 -11.65 -12.58 -7.30
CA ARG A 154 -13.01 -12.56 -7.84
C ARG A 154 -13.04 -12.94 -9.32
N LEU A 155 -12.11 -12.44 -10.12
CA LEU A 155 -12.00 -12.76 -11.55
C LEU A 155 -11.68 -14.24 -11.82
N ALA A 156 -10.82 -14.86 -11.00
CA ALA A 156 -10.40 -16.26 -11.17
C ALA A 156 -11.53 -17.27 -10.97
N GLY A 157 -12.60 -16.90 -10.28
CA GLY A 157 -13.78 -17.74 -10.07
C GLY A 157 -14.73 -17.83 -11.28
N MET A 158 -14.46 -17.11 -12.38
CA MET A 158 -15.47 -16.87 -13.43
C MET A 158 -15.13 -17.43 -14.82
N ASP A 159 -13.84 -17.55 -15.19
CA ASP A 159 -13.39 -18.15 -16.46
C ASP A 159 -11.85 -18.37 -16.43
N PRO A 160 -11.33 -19.48 -16.99
CA PRO A 160 -9.90 -19.73 -17.14
C PRO A 160 -9.11 -18.60 -17.83
N LYS A 161 -9.71 -17.82 -18.75
CA LYS A 161 -9.01 -16.69 -19.39
C LYS A 161 -8.58 -15.61 -18.40
N TRP A 162 -9.28 -15.47 -17.26
CA TRP A 162 -8.99 -14.47 -16.23
C TRP A 162 -7.87 -14.89 -15.26
N SER A 163 -7.55 -16.19 -15.18
CA SER A 163 -6.42 -16.70 -14.41
C SER A 163 -5.05 -16.22 -14.93
N LYS A 164 -5.01 -15.76 -16.19
CA LYS A 164 -3.80 -15.27 -16.88
C LYS A 164 -3.36 -13.87 -16.45
N ILE A 165 -4.16 -13.15 -15.67
CA ILE A 165 -3.71 -11.90 -15.05
C ILE A 165 -2.60 -12.25 -14.06
N THR A 166 -1.36 -12.04 -14.49
CA THR A 166 -0.17 -12.26 -13.68
C THR A 166 -0.03 -11.07 -12.74
N LEU A 167 -0.62 -11.16 -11.54
CA LEU A 167 -0.27 -10.26 -10.45
C LEU A 167 1.12 -10.65 -9.93
N LEU A 168 2.15 -10.13 -10.58
CA LEU A 168 3.49 -10.06 -9.99
C LEU A 168 3.46 -8.97 -8.91
N GLY A 169 3.87 -9.32 -7.68
CA GLY A 169 4.11 -8.34 -6.61
C GLY A 169 3.61 -8.72 -5.20
N THR A 170 2.71 -9.69 -5.01
CA THR A 170 2.20 -10.00 -3.65
C THR A 170 3.05 -11.00 -2.87
N SER A 171 4.03 -11.63 -3.52
CA SER A 171 4.89 -12.64 -2.92
C SER A 171 6.09 -12.01 -2.22
N GLY A 172 5.90 -11.51 -1.00
CA GLY A 172 7.04 -11.15 -0.15
C GLY A 172 6.78 -10.51 1.22
N LEU A 173 5.64 -9.83 1.47
CA LEU A 173 5.64 -8.80 2.54
C LEU A 173 4.58 -8.88 3.62
N SER A 174 3.60 -9.80 3.55
CA SER A 174 2.57 -9.96 4.60
C SER A 174 3.14 -10.18 6.01
N GLY A 175 4.39 -10.65 6.16
CA GLY A 175 5.03 -10.81 7.46
C GLY A 175 5.58 -9.52 8.08
N SER A 176 5.99 -8.55 7.26
CA SER A 176 6.86 -7.44 7.70
C SER A 176 6.15 -6.25 8.36
N TYR A 177 4.82 -6.09 8.19
CA TYR A 177 4.05 -5.02 8.84
C TYR A 177 3.32 -5.45 10.12
N ILE A 178 2.95 -6.72 10.25
CA ILE A 178 2.31 -7.25 11.47
C ILE A 178 3.27 -7.15 12.66
N GLU A 179 4.58 -7.32 12.42
CA GLU A 179 5.61 -7.20 13.45
C GLU A 179 5.78 -5.77 13.99
N ARG A 180 5.36 -4.73 13.25
CA ARG A 180 5.40 -3.34 13.71
C ARG A 180 4.21 -2.94 14.60
N ARG A 181 3.11 -3.70 14.59
CA ARG A 181 2.03 -3.51 15.58
C ARG A 181 2.42 -3.99 16.97
N ALA A 182 3.39 -4.88 17.08
CA ALA A 182 3.82 -5.49 18.34
C ALA A 182 4.95 -4.73 19.05
N LEU A 183 5.39 -3.58 18.52
CA LEU A 183 6.48 -2.76 19.08
C LEU A 183 6.01 -1.41 19.65
N VAL A 184 4.72 -1.30 20.02
CA VAL A 184 4.20 -0.20 20.85
C VAL A 184 4.11 -0.65 22.29
#